data_AF-A0A7Y3KP17-F1
#
_entry.id   AF-A0A7Y3KP17-F1
#
_cell.length_a   1.000
_cell.length_b   1.000
_cell.length_c   1.000
_cell.angle_alpha   90.00
_cell.angle_beta   90.00
_cell.angle_gamma   90.00
#
_symmetry.space_group_name_H-M   'P 1'
#
loop_
_entity.id
_entity.type
_entity.pdbx_description
1 polymer ?
#
loop_
_entity_poly.entity_id
_entity_poly.type
_entity_poly.pdbx_seq_one_letter_code
_entity_poly.pdbx_strand_id
1 'polypeptide(L)' 'PKEDRERRGVTDGLLRLSVGIEDCDDLIADLRQAIERSARR' A
#
# COMPACT_ATOMS: atom_id res chain seq x y z
N PRO A 1 -17.88 -6.21 -11.16
CA PRO A 1 -18.46 -6.99 -10.04
C PRO A 1 -17.38 -7.32 -9.01
N LYS A 2 -17.72 -7.52 -7.73
CA LYS A 2 -16.75 -7.91 -6.68
C LYS A 2 -15.98 -9.18 -7.07
N GLU A 3 -16.71 -10.19 -7.51
CA GLU A 3 -16.19 -11.48 -7.97
C GLU A 3 -15.18 -11.35 -9.12
N ASP A 4 -15.42 -10.48 -10.10
CA ASP A 4 -14.46 -10.23 -11.20
C ASP A 4 -13.20 -9.48 -10.75
N ARG A 5 -13.25 -8.70 -9.67
CA ARG A 5 -12.06 -8.02 -9.12
C ARG A 5 -11.21 -9.02 -8.35
N GLU A 6 -11.84 -9.83 -7.51
CA GLU A 6 -11.18 -10.88 -6.72
C GLU A 6 -10.53 -11.93 -7.63
N ARG A 7 -11.22 -12.36 -8.71
CA ARG A 7 -10.64 -13.25 -9.73
C ARG A 7 -9.38 -12.70 -10.41
N ARG A 8 -9.20 -11.38 -10.42
CA ARG A 8 -8.00 -10.70 -10.95
C ARG A 8 -6.98 -10.35 -9.86
N GLY A 9 -7.17 -10.83 -8.64
CA GLY A 9 -6.29 -10.56 -7.50
C GLY A 9 -6.47 -9.17 -6.87
N VAL A 10 -7.50 -8.42 -7.25
CA VAL A 10 -7.83 -7.12 -6.65
C VAL A 10 -8.72 -7.35 -5.45
N THR A 11 -8.11 -7.41 -4.27
CA THR A 11 -8.77 -7.61 -2.97
C THR A 11 -9.05 -6.27 -2.27
N ASP A 12 -9.93 -6.29 -1.26
CA ASP A 12 -10.35 -5.07 -0.55
C ASP A 12 -9.20 -4.36 0.20
N GLY A 13 -8.11 -5.08 0.50
CA GLY A 13 -6.90 -4.53 1.15
C GLY A 13 -5.75 -4.23 0.19
N LEU A 14 -5.92 -4.41 -1.13
CA LEU A 14 -4.84 -4.20 -2.09
C LEU A 14 -4.54 -2.72 -2.29
N LEU A 15 -3.33 -2.31 -1.92
CA LEU A 15 -2.77 -0.98 -2.20
C LEU A 15 -1.75 -1.07 -3.34
N ARG A 16 -1.85 -0.17 -4.32
CA ARG A 16 -0.88 -0.02 -5.41
C ARG A 16 -0.22 1.35 -5.30
N LEU A 17 1.08 1.35 -5.08
CA LEU A 17 1.88 2.58 -4.98
C LEU A 17 2.56 2.87 -6.33
N SER A 18 2.59 4.14 -6.73
CA SER A 18 3.43 4.64 -7.81
C SER A 18 4.63 5.31 -7.17
N VAL A 19 5.79 4.65 -7.19
CA VAL A 19 7.02 5.16 -6.58
C VAL A 19 7.75 6.06 -7.58
N GLY A 20 8.20 7.23 -7.12
CA GLY A 20 8.96 8.18 -7.92
C GLY A 20 10.47 7.92 -7.85
N ILE A 21 11.26 9.00 -7.95
CA ILE A 21 12.73 8.98 -7.91
C ILE A 21 13.27 9.65 -6.63
N GLU A 22 12.47 9.69 -5.57
CA GLU A 22 12.84 10.23 -4.27
C GLU A 22 13.94 9.40 -3.59
N ASP A 23 14.48 9.92 -2.49
CA ASP A 23 15.43 9.18 -1.67
C ASP A 23 14.78 7.92 -1.07
N CYS A 24 15.48 6.80 -1.19
CA CYS A 24 15.01 5.51 -0.70
C CYS A 24 14.75 5.50 0.81
N ASP A 25 15.60 6.16 1.60
CA ASP A 25 15.49 6.15 3.06
C ASP A 25 14.27 6.96 3.52
N ASP A 26 13.96 8.06 2.84
CA ASP A 26 12.76 8.86 3.10
C ASP A 26 11.48 8.06 2.77
N LEU A 27 11.44 7.41 1.61
CA LEU A 27 10.31 6.55 1.21
C LEU A 27 10.09 5.41 2.21
N ILE A 28 11.16 4.77 2.67
CA ILE A 28 11.09 3.71 3.66
C ILE A 28 10.59 4.24 5.00
N ALA A 29 11.08 5.40 5.46
CA ALA A 29 10.67 6.02 6.72
C ALA A 29 9.16 6.37 6.71
N ASP A 30 8.68 6.97 5.63
CA ASP A 30 7.27 7.34 5.46
C ASP A 30 6.35 6.12 5.44
N LEU A 31 6.70 5.10 4.66
CA LEU A 31 5.90 3.86 4.59
C LEU A 31 5.89 3.13 5.93
N ARG A 32 7.02 3.06 6.64
CA ARG A 32 7.09 2.48 7.99
C ARG A 32 6.16 3.21 8.95
N GLN A 33 6.23 4.53 8.99
CA GLN A 33 5.38 5.35 9.85
C GLN A 33 3.89 5.14 9.52
N ALA A 34 3.52 5.12 8.24
CA ALA A 34 2.13 4.95 7.81
C ALA A 34 1.57 3.58 8.19
N ILE A 35 2.33 2.51 7.97
CA ILE A 35 1.93 1.14 8.34
C ILE A 35 1.76 1.04 9.86
N GLU A 36 2.71 1.56 10.63
CA GLU A 36 2.63 1.53 12.10
C GLU A 36 1.40 2.28 12.63
N ARG A 37 1.06 3.43 12.04
CA ARG A 37 -0.16 4.18 12.37
C ARG A 37 -1.43 3.39 12.04
N SER A 38 -1.45 2.65 10.93
CA SER A 38 -2.59 1.83 10.54
C SER A 38 -2.79 0.62 11.47
N ALA A 39 -1.70 0.04 11.98
CA ALA A 39 -1.73 -1.13 12.87
C ALA A 39 -2.22 -0.80 14.30
N ARG A 40 -2.23 0.48 14.68
CA ARG A 40 -2.70 0.96 16.00
C ARG A 40 -4.18 1.33 16.03
N ARG A 41 -4.91 1.16 14.92
CA ARG A 41 -6.36 1.33 14.81
C ARG A 41 -7.07 0.00 14.96
#